data_AF-A0A661Y359-F1
#
_entry.id   AF-A0A661Y359-F1
#
_cell.length_a   1.000
_cell.length_b   1.000
_cell.length_c   1.000
_cell.angle_alpha   90.00
_cell.angle_beta   90.00
_cell.angle_gamma   90.00
#
_symmetry.space_group_name_H-M   'P 1'
#
loop_
_entity.id
_entity.type
_entity.pdbx_description
1 polymer ?
#
loop_
_entity_poly.entity_id
_entity_poly.type
_entity_poly.pdbx_seq_one_letter_code
_entity_poly.pdbx_strand_id
1 'polypeptide(L)'
;AIKKITKIIHENGGQVYMDGANMNAQVALTNPGAIGADVCHLNLHKTFAIPHGGGGPGVGPICVAEQLVPFLPSNPLIATGGEQAISAISAAPWGSAFVCLISYAYICMLGENGLKRSTEYSILNANYIKERLKGAYEVLYVGERGRAAHEMIIDCRPFKENGVEVTDIAKRLMDYGFHAPTVSFPVAGTMMIEPTESENKQELDRFCDAMISIRKEIDAISKEDPDNVLKNAPHTQLMITNDVWEFPYSRKEAAFPLDHIWENKFWPSVRRVDDAFGDRNLVCACEPIEAYIEA
;
A
#
# COMPACT_ATOMS: atom_id res chain seq x y z
N ALA A 1 -9.23 24.47 2.85
CA ALA A 1 -10.32 23.89 2.03
C ALA A 1 -11.26 22.98 2.84
N ILE A 2 -10.77 21.91 3.49
CA ILE A 2 -11.61 20.86 4.09
C ILE A 2 -12.69 21.35 5.08
N LYS A 3 -12.37 22.28 5.98
CA LYS A 3 -13.34 22.89 6.92
C LYS A 3 -14.51 23.59 6.24
N LYS A 4 -14.29 24.14 5.05
CA LYS A 4 -15.36 24.80 4.27
C LYS A 4 -16.32 23.74 3.71
N ILE A 5 -15.78 22.60 3.27
CA ILE A 5 -16.57 21.48 2.75
C ILE A 5 -17.46 20.91 3.87
N THR A 6 -16.86 20.58 5.02
CA THR A 6 -17.62 20.03 6.15
C THR A 6 -18.68 21.00 6.64
N LYS A 7 -18.35 22.29 6.77
CA LYS A 7 -19.31 23.34 7.11
C LYS A 7 -20.50 23.39 6.15
N ILE A 8 -20.27 23.33 4.83
CA ILE A 8 -21.37 23.36 3.85
C ILE A 8 -22.32 22.16 4.03
N ILE A 9 -21.78 20.96 4.29
CA ILE A 9 -22.59 19.76 4.55
C ILE A 9 -23.46 19.97 5.80
N HIS A 10 -22.86 20.48 6.88
CA HIS A 10 -23.58 20.76 8.13
C HIS A 10 -24.66 21.85 7.97
N GLU A 11 -24.38 22.92 7.23
CA GLU A 11 -25.35 24.00 6.94
C GLU A 11 -26.57 23.49 6.16
N ASN A 12 -26.45 22.33 5.50
CA ASN A 12 -27.54 21.67 4.77
C ASN A 12 -28.08 20.43 5.50
N GLY A 13 -27.80 20.30 6.80
CA GLY A 13 -28.36 19.24 7.66
C GLY A 13 -27.72 17.87 7.51
N GLY A 14 -26.60 17.74 6.78
CA GLY A 14 -25.86 16.49 6.65
C GLY A 14 -24.93 16.21 7.84
N GLN A 15 -24.48 14.97 7.94
CA GLN A 15 -23.34 14.57 8.79
C GLN A 15 -22.14 14.24 7.92
N VAL A 16 -20.94 14.35 8.46
CA VAL A 16 -19.68 14.14 7.77
C VAL A 16 -18.99 12.89 8.31
N TYR A 17 -18.89 11.88 7.44
CA TYR A 17 -17.99 10.76 7.66
C TYR A 17 -16.61 11.07 7.08
N MET A 18 -15.56 10.79 7.85
CA MET A 18 -14.18 10.80 7.36
C MET A 18 -13.61 9.37 7.39
N ASP A 19 -13.07 8.93 6.27
CA ASP A 19 -12.24 7.73 6.24
C ASP A 19 -10.90 8.02 6.96
N GLY A 20 -10.61 7.26 8.03
CA GLY A 20 -9.39 7.42 8.83
C GLY A 20 -8.26 6.47 8.46
N ALA A 21 -8.30 5.79 7.31
CA ALA A 21 -7.23 4.91 6.85
C ALA A 21 -5.89 5.63 6.67
N ASN A 22 -5.92 6.95 6.46
CA ASN A 22 -4.76 7.82 6.26
C ASN A 22 -4.41 8.63 7.53
N MET A 23 -4.79 8.13 8.71
CA MET A 23 -4.49 8.79 9.98
C MET A 23 -3.00 8.83 10.32
N ASN A 24 -2.16 8.01 9.68
CA ASN A 24 -0.70 8.06 9.88
C ASN A 24 -0.09 9.42 9.50
N ALA A 25 -0.78 10.21 8.65
CA ALA A 25 -0.42 11.60 8.33
C ALA A 25 -1.01 12.66 9.29
N GLN A 26 -1.77 12.26 10.32
CA GLN A 26 -2.54 13.16 11.17
C GLN A 26 -2.28 13.03 12.67
N VAL A 27 -1.99 11.83 13.17
CA VAL A 27 -1.86 11.58 14.62
C VAL A 27 -0.94 12.61 15.28
N ALA A 28 -1.43 13.23 16.35
CA ALA A 28 -0.76 14.28 17.13
C ALA A 28 -0.35 15.57 16.36
N LEU A 29 -0.76 15.72 15.10
CA LEU A 29 -0.66 16.99 14.33
C LEU A 29 -2.02 17.65 14.14
N THR A 30 -3.07 16.85 13.93
CA THR A 30 -4.47 17.26 13.80
C THR A 30 -5.37 16.10 14.22
N ASN A 31 -6.69 16.25 14.13
CA ASN A 31 -7.64 15.15 14.35
C ASN A 31 -8.92 15.35 13.51
N PRO A 32 -9.74 14.30 13.32
CA PRO A 32 -10.96 14.37 12.51
C PRO A 32 -11.96 15.42 13.03
N GLY A 33 -12.11 15.54 14.35
CA GLY A 33 -13.00 16.54 14.97
C GLY A 33 -12.56 17.97 14.64
N ALA A 34 -11.26 18.23 14.59
CA ALA A 34 -10.71 19.55 14.26
C ALA A 34 -11.04 20.00 12.83
N ILE A 35 -11.40 19.10 11.90
CA ILE A 35 -11.84 19.43 10.54
C ILE A 35 -13.37 19.37 10.37
N GLY A 36 -14.11 19.04 11.42
CA GLY A 36 -15.57 18.93 11.41
C GLY A 36 -16.10 17.58 10.91
N ALA A 37 -15.36 16.48 11.11
CA ALA A 37 -15.91 15.15 10.92
C ALA A 37 -16.77 14.73 12.12
N ASP A 38 -17.95 14.17 11.86
CA ASP A 38 -18.87 13.67 12.90
C ASP A 38 -18.63 12.21 13.23
N VAL A 39 -18.14 11.43 12.27
CA VAL A 39 -17.78 10.02 12.47
C VAL A 39 -16.53 9.69 11.65
N CYS A 40 -15.63 8.93 12.26
CA CYS A 40 -14.40 8.46 11.62
C CYS A 40 -14.13 7.03 12.05
N HIS A 41 -13.91 6.13 11.11
CA HIS A 41 -13.30 4.83 11.43
C HIS A 41 -11.77 4.96 11.43
N LEU A 42 -11.07 4.12 12.19
CA LEU A 42 -9.61 4.03 12.18
C LEU A 42 -9.18 2.64 11.70
N ASN A 43 -8.14 2.52 10.89
CA ASN A 43 -7.54 1.22 10.59
C ASN A 43 -6.45 0.92 11.61
N LEU A 44 -6.77 0.16 12.66
CA LEU A 44 -5.76 -0.22 13.66
C LEU A 44 -4.63 -1.09 13.07
N HIS A 45 -4.93 -1.81 12.00
CA HIS A 45 -4.00 -2.64 11.22
C HIS A 45 -3.18 -1.87 10.18
N LYS A 46 -3.38 -0.55 10.08
CA LYS A 46 -2.51 0.35 9.34
C LYS A 46 -1.77 1.27 10.32
N THR A 47 -2.48 2.27 10.84
CA THR A 47 -1.89 3.36 11.64
C THR A 47 -1.44 2.92 13.03
N PHE A 48 -2.05 1.88 13.61
CA PHE A 48 -1.83 1.51 15.02
C PHE A 48 -1.27 0.09 15.19
N ALA A 49 -0.40 -0.31 14.26
CA ALA A 49 0.54 -1.44 14.36
C ALA A 49 -0.05 -2.86 14.48
N ILE A 50 -1.37 -3.07 14.36
CA ILE A 50 -1.88 -4.44 14.20
C ILE A 50 -1.28 -5.02 12.89
N PRO A 51 -0.72 -6.24 12.90
CA PRO A 51 -0.07 -6.80 11.71
C PRO A 51 -1.08 -7.07 10.59
N HIS A 52 -0.66 -6.84 9.34
CA HIS A 52 -1.49 -7.05 8.14
C HIS A 52 -1.86 -8.53 7.88
N GLY A 53 -1.03 -9.48 8.34
CA GLY A 53 -1.33 -10.92 8.35
C GLY A 53 -1.63 -11.57 6.99
N GLY A 54 -1.21 -10.96 5.88
CA GLY A 54 -1.51 -11.45 4.52
C GLY A 54 -2.95 -11.18 4.06
N GLY A 55 -3.68 -10.26 4.71
CA GLY A 55 -5.07 -9.93 4.37
C GLY A 55 -6.02 -9.84 5.57
N GLY A 56 -5.48 -9.84 6.80
CA GLY A 56 -6.24 -9.82 8.04
C GLY A 56 -5.47 -10.49 9.17
N PRO A 57 -5.80 -10.23 10.45
CA PRO A 57 -7.01 -9.55 10.91
C PRO A 57 -6.90 -8.01 10.90
N GLY A 58 -8.06 -7.34 10.91
CA GLY A 58 -8.14 -5.90 11.09
C GLY A 58 -9.21 -5.53 12.13
N VAL A 59 -9.01 -4.41 12.81
CA VAL A 59 -10.03 -3.78 13.67
C VAL A 59 -10.26 -2.35 13.20
N GLY A 60 -11.54 -2.00 13.03
CA GLY A 60 -12.02 -0.71 12.54
C GLY A 60 -12.89 0.02 13.56
N PRO A 61 -12.37 0.49 14.71
CA PRO A 61 -13.19 1.22 15.66
C PRO A 61 -13.67 2.53 15.04
N ILE A 62 -14.87 2.95 15.41
CA ILE A 62 -15.41 4.27 15.05
C ILE A 62 -15.29 5.22 16.23
N CYS A 63 -14.85 6.44 15.94
CA CYS A 63 -14.95 7.59 16.82
C CYS A 63 -16.10 8.46 16.30
N VAL A 64 -17.00 8.86 17.19
CA VAL A 64 -18.19 9.65 16.82
C VAL A 64 -18.29 10.91 17.66
N ALA A 65 -18.86 11.96 17.09
CA ALA A 65 -19.25 13.17 17.80
C ALA A 65 -20.39 12.88 18.79
N GLU A 66 -20.55 13.74 19.79
CA GLU A 66 -21.44 13.52 20.94
C GLU A 66 -22.89 13.19 20.52
N GLN A 67 -23.41 13.88 19.50
CA GLN A 67 -24.77 13.66 19.01
C GLN A 67 -25.01 12.25 18.42
N LEU A 68 -23.95 11.54 18.05
CA LEU A 68 -24.02 10.19 17.47
C LEU A 68 -23.80 9.07 18.49
N VAL A 69 -23.33 9.39 19.70
CA VAL A 69 -23.08 8.42 20.78
C VAL A 69 -24.30 7.56 21.12
N PRO A 70 -25.54 8.10 21.21
CA PRO A 70 -26.72 7.29 21.52
C PRO A 70 -27.00 6.16 20.51
N PHE A 71 -26.47 6.26 19.29
CA PHE A 71 -26.74 5.33 18.20
C PHE A 71 -25.64 4.29 17.99
N LEU A 72 -24.58 4.28 18.82
CA LEU A 72 -23.48 3.31 18.69
C LEU A 72 -24.00 1.86 18.76
N PRO A 73 -23.41 0.91 17.99
CA PRO A 73 -23.93 -0.45 17.88
C PRO A 73 -24.03 -1.19 19.21
N SER A 74 -25.10 -1.98 19.38
CA SER A 74 -25.27 -2.89 20.52
C SER A 74 -24.79 -4.32 20.20
N ASN A 75 -25.04 -5.26 21.13
CA ASN A 75 -24.84 -6.69 20.94
C ASN A 75 -25.98 -7.48 21.63
N PRO A 76 -26.49 -8.56 21.01
CA PRO A 76 -27.66 -9.29 21.54
C PRO A 76 -27.40 -10.06 22.84
N LEU A 77 -26.12 -10.32 23.18
CA LEU A 77 -25.74 -11.10 24.36
C LEU A 77 -25.14 -10.22 25.47
N ILE A 78 -24.35 -9.21 25.09
CA ILE A 78 -23.66 -8.32 26.03
C ILE A 78 -24.10 -6.87 25.76
N ALA A 79 -24.75 -6.24 26.74
CA ALA A 79 -25.19 -4.86 26.63
C ALA A 79 -23.98 -3.93 26.31
N THR A 80 -24.07 -3.27 25.16
CA THR A 80 -23.09 -2.33 24.60
C THR A 80 -23.83 -1.28 23.76
N GLY A 81 -23.12 -0.27 23.28
CA GLY A 81 -23.68 0.80 22.44
C GLY A 81 -24.33 1.93 23.24
N GLY A 82 -25.13 2.74 22.55
CA GLY A 82 -25.88 3.84 23.15
C GLY A 82 -27.34 3.50 23.49
N GLU A 83 -28.07 4.45 24.07
CA GLU A 83 -29.47 4.25 24.49
C GLU A 83 -30.44 4.00 23.33
N GLN A 84 -30.08 4.43 22.12
CA GLN A 84 -30.81 4.24 20.86
C GLN A 84 -29.96 3.42 19.88
N ALA A 85 -29.22 2.44 20.42
CA ALA A 85 -28.23 1.69 19.67
C ALA A 85 -28.81 1.04 18.41
N ILE A 86 -28.03 1.09 17.32
CA ILE A 86 -28.28 0.27 16.15
C ILE A 86 -27.98 -1.21 16.43
N SER A 87 -28.43 -2.09 15.53
CA SER A 87 -28.17 -3.52 15.62
C SER A 87 -26.67 -3.85 15.58
N ALA A 88 -26.32 -5.01 16.14
CA ALA A 88 -24.96 -5.50 16.16
C ALA A 88 -24.35 -5.60 14.76
N ILE A 89 -23.16 -5.02 14.58
CA ILE A 89 -22.37 -5.08 13.34
C ILE A 89 -21.34 -6.22 13.38
N SER A 90 -21.05 -6.75 14.57
CA SER A 90 -20.10 -7.84 14.80
C SER A 90 -20.69 -8.90 15.73
N ALA A 91 -20.30 -10.16 15.53
CA ALA A 91 -20.79 -11.27 16.33
C ALA A 91 -20.39 -11.14 17.82
N ALA A 92 -19.15 -10.72 18.08
CA ALA A 92 -18.67 -10.37 19.41
C ALA A 92 -18.84 -8.87 19.69
N PRO A 93 -19.14 -8.46 20.93
CA PRO A 93 -19.44 -7.06 21.30
C PRO A 93 -18.32 -6.06 20.99
N TRP A 94 -17.06 -6.50 20.98
CA TRP A 94 -15.89 -5.67 20.64
C TRP A 94 -15.05 -6.27 19.51
N GLY A 95 -15.67 -7.10 18.65
CA GLY A 95 -14.98 -7.78 17.55
C GLY A 95 -13.77 -8.60 18.03
N SER A 96 -12.65 -8.48 17.32
CA SER A 96 -11.38 -9.14 17.65
C SER A 96 -10.64 -8.44 18.80
N ALA A 97 -11.21 -8.43 20.00
CA ALA A 97 -10.75 -7.60 21.12
C ALA A 97 -9.27 -7.80 21.52
N PHE A 98 -8.73 -9.01 21.42
CA PHE A 98 -7.34 -9.28 21.82
C PHE A 98 -6.29 -8.62 20.94
N VAL A 99 -6.56 -8.41 19.65
CA VAL A 99 -5.58 -7.73 18.79
C VAL A 99 -5.51 -6.22 19.08
N CYS A 100 -6.53 -5.64 19.72
CA CYS A 100 -6.49 -4.24 20.16
C CYS A 100 -5.39 -3.97 21.19
N LEU A 101 -4.89 -5.00 21.90
CA LEU A 101 -3.78 -4.86 22.84
C LEU A 101 -2.48 -4.43 22.15
N ILE A 102 -2.32 -4.73 20.85
CA ILE A 102 -1.17 -4.30 20.05
C ILE A 102 -1.19 -2.78 19.88
N SER A 103 -2.34 -2.24 19.44
CA SER A 103 -2.53 -0.79 19.30
C SER A 103 -2.42 -0.07 20.64
N TYR A 104 -2.97 -0.66 21.71
CA TYR A 104 -2.82 -0.14 23.06
C TYR A 104 -1.35 -0.04 23.46
N ALA A 105 -0.58 -1.12 23.30
CA ALA A 105 0.84 -1.14 23.61
C ALA A 105 1.63 -0.12 22.78
N TYR A 106 1.36 -0.02 21.47
CA TYR A 106 1.97 0.97 20.58
C TYR A 106 1.76 2.40 21.09
N ILE A 107 0.50 2.77 21.40
CA ILE A 107 0.14 4.09 21.93
C ILE A 107 0.82 4.35 23.27
N CYS A 108 0.80 3.38 24.20
CA CYS A 108 1.38 3.53 25.53
C CYS A 108 2.91 3.64 25.50
N MET A 109 3.60 2.89 24.64
CA MET A 109 5.06 2.92 24.55
C MET A 109 5.58 4.18 23.88
N LEU A 110 4.90 4.66 22.83
CA LEU A 110 5.31 5.87 22.13
C LEU A 110 4.93 7.14 22.89
N GLY A 111 3.77 7.16 23.54
CA GLY A 111 3.17 8.36 24.08
C GLY A 111 2.94 9.44 23.02
N GLU A 112 2.53 10.63 23.44
CA GLU A 112 2.21 11.74 22.51
C GLU A 112 3.41 12.12 21.63
N ASN A 113 4.59 12.27 22.23
CA ASN A 113 5.80 12.68 21.51
C ASN A 113 6.27 11.63 20.50
N GLY A 114 6.18 10.34 20.85
CA GLY A 114 6.54 9.26 19.94
C GLY A 114 5.56 9.18 18.77
N LEU A 115 4.26 9.25 19.04
CA LEU A 115 3.21 9.25 18.02
C LEU A 115 3.35 10.44 17.06
N LYS A 116 3.62 11.64 17.59
CA LYS A 116 3.88 12.82 16.77
C LYS A 116 5.09 12.63 15.87
N ARG A 117 6.19 12.10 16.41
CA ARG A 117 7.39 11.81 15.62
C ARG A 117 7.10 10.77 14.54
N SER A 118 6.34 9.72 14.84
CA SER A 118 5.92 8.74 13.82
C SER A 118 5.24 9.42 12.64
N THR A 119 4.24 10.27 12.88
CA THR A 119 3.57 11.02 11.81
C THR A 119 4.53 11.96 11.06
N GLU A 120 5.41 12.68 11.76
CA GLU A 120 6.40 13.57 11.13
C GLU A 120 7.38 12.80 10.22
N TYR A 121 7.89 11.65 10.67
CA TYR A 121 8.79 10.79 9.89
C TYR A 121 8.08 10.13 8.71
N SER A 122 6.83 9.71 8.86
CA SER A 122 6.02 9.17 7.77
C SER A 122 5.88 10.17 6.61
N ILE A 123 5.56 11.44 6.93
CA ILE A 123 5.49 12.54 5.95
C ILE A 123 6.86 12.88 5.37
N LEU A 124 7.91 12.90 6.21
CA LEU A 124 9.28 13.17 5.79
C LEU A 124 9.78 12.13 4.78
N ASN A 125 9.61 10.84 5.09
CA ASN A 125 10.07 9.73 4.28
C ASN A 125 9.41 9.74 2.89
N ALA A 126 8.09 9.99 2.82
CA ALA A 126 7.39 10.11 1.54
C ALA A 126 7.91 11.28 0.70
N ASN A 127 8.13 12.45 1.33
CA ASN A 127 8.68 13.60 0.61
C ASN A 127 10.17 13.47 0.27
N TYR A 128 10.93 12.66 1.02
CA TYR A 128 12.30 12.31 0.69
C TYR A 128 12.36 11.46 -0.58
N ILE A 129 11.55 10.39 -0.66
CA ILE A 129 11.42 9.58 -1.89
C ILE A 129 10.99 10.47 -3.06
N LYS A 130 10.01 11.35 -2.85
CA LYS A 130 9.55 12.30 -3.86
C LYS A 130 10.69 13.11 -4.48
N GLU A 131 11.55 13.69 -3.64
CA GLU A 131 12.66 14.51 -4.14
C GLU A 131 13.75 13.64 -4.79
N ARG A 132 14.00 12.42 -4.29
CA ARG A 132 14.94 11.48 -4.91
C ARG A 132 14.51 11.00 -6.30
N LEU A 133 13.21 10.82 -6.52
CA LEU A 133 12.66 10.34 -7.80
C LEU A 133 12.39 11.46 -8.81
N LYS A 134 12.61 12.72 -8.42
CA LYS A 134 12.37 13.89 -9.28
C LYS A 134 13.19 13.82 -10.57
N GLY A 135 12.52 14.04 -11.69
CA GLY A 135 13.11 13.94 -13.04
C GLY A 135 13.16 12.51 -13.60
N ALA A 136 13.01 11.48 -12.77
CA ALA A 136 12.80 10.10 -13.21
C ALA A 136 11.29 9.80 -13.36
N TYR A 137 10.51 10.16 -12.35
CA TYR A 137 9.06 9.95 -12.32
C TYR A 137 8.34 11.24 -11.95
N GLU A 138 7.28 11.57 -12.69
CA GLU A 138 6.43 12.72 -12.35
C GLU A 138 5.46 12.37 -11.23
N VAL A 139 5.32 13.28 -10.28
CA VAL A 139 4.43 13.10 -9.12
C VAL A 139 3.08 13.72 -9.47
N LEU A 140 2.04 12.89 -9.49
CA LEU A 140 0.75 13.27 -10.08
C LEU A 140 0.00 14.35 -9.28
N TYR A 141 0.08 14.30 -7.95
CA TYR A 141 -0.58 15.26 -7.07
C TYR A 141 0.37 15.77 -6.00
N VAL A 142 0.35 17.08 -5.79
CA VAL A 142 1.07 17.75 -4.71
C VAL A 142 0.17 18.78 -4.03
N GLY A 143 0.39 19.00 -2.73
CA GLY A 143 -0.29 20.08 -2.02
C GLY A 143 0.17 21.47 -2.49
N GLU A 144 -0.50 22.50 -1.98
CA GLU A 144 -0.29 23.92 -2.38
C GLU A 144 1.17 24.40 -2.30
N ARG A 145 2.00 23.77 -1.46
CA ARG A 145 3.44 24.07 -1.29
C ARG A 145 4.35 22.99 -1.87
N GLY A 146 3.86 22.22 -2.85
CA GLY A 146 4.62 21.20 -3.55
C GLY A 146 4.99 19.98 -2.70
N ARG A 147 4.29 19.72 -1.59
CA ARG A 147 4.56 18.59 -0.68
C ARG A 147 3.46 17.53 -0.75
N ALA A 148 3.87 16.28 -0.61
CA ALA A 148 2.97 15.15 -0.36
C ALA A 148 2.70 15.02 1.15
N ALA A 149 1.72 14.21 1.53
CA ALA A 149 1.50 13.81 2.93
C ALA A 149 2.40 12.58 3.25
N HIS A 150 1.84 11.53 3.85
CA HIS A 150 2.54 10.25 4.10
C HIS A 150 2.72 9.35 2.87
N GLU A 151 2.09 9.69 1.74
CA GLU A 151 2.13 8.90 0.52
C GLU A 151 2.13 9.82 -0.71
N MET A 152 2.58 9.29 -1.85
CA MET A 152 2.63 10.00 -3.13
C MET A 152 2.30 9.08 -4.30
N ILE A 153 1.78 9.65 -5.39
CA ILE A 153 1.48 8.91 -6.62
C ILE A 153 2.49 9.31 -7.69
N ILE A 154 3.17 8.33 -8.28
CA ILE A 154 3.99 8.51 -9.49
C ILE A 154 3.19 8.13 -10.73
N ASP A 155 3.29 8.97 -11.76
CA ASP A 155 2.62 8.73 -13.03
C ASP A 155 3.45 7.83 -13.95
N CYS A 156 2.99 6.60 -14.13
CA CYS A 156 3.64 5.62 -15.01
C CYS A 156 2.99 5.54 -16.41
N ARG A 157 1.89 6.28 -16.63
CA ARG A 157 1.13 6.21 -17.89
C ARG A 157 1.93 6.64 -19.13
N PRO A 158 2.83 7.65 -19.07
CA PRO A 158 3.65 8.02 -20.22
C PRO A 158 4.53 6.89 -20.75
N PHE A 159 4.94 5.94 -19.90
CA PHE A 159 5.82 4.83 -20.30
C PHE A 159 5.18 3.84 -21.28
N LYS A 160 3.86 3.96 -21.52
CA LYS A 160 3.18 3.25 -22.62
C LYS A 160 3.76 3.58 -23.99
N GLU A 161 4.40 4.75 -24.15
CA GLU A 161 5.13 5.12 -25.36
C GLU A 161 6.29 4.14 -25.63
N ASN A 162 6.97 3.68 -24.58
CA ASN A 162 7.98 2.60 -24.64
C ASN A 162 7.36 1.19 -24.60
N GLY A 163 6.03 1.09 -24.66
CA GLY A 163 5.31 -0.18 -24.52
C GLY A 163 5.29 -0.73 -23.09
N VAL A 164 5.67 0.04 -22.07
CA VAL A 164 5.72 -0.40 -20.66
C VAL A 164 4.43 -0.04 -19.94
N GLU A 165 3.84 -1.02 -19.25
CA GLU A 165 2.69 -0.83 -18.38
C GLU A 165 3.14 -0.78 -16.92
N VAL A 166 2.30 -0.21 -16.04
CA VAL A 166 2.62 -0.12 -14.60
C VAL A 166 2.83 -1.50 -13.95
N THR A 167 2.18 -2.55 -14.47
CA THR A 167 2.35 -3.93 -14.02
C THR A 167 3.73 -4.48 -14.36
N ASP A 168 4.37 -4.05 -15.45
CA ASP A 168 5.73 -4.45 -15.78
C ASP A 168 6.73 -3.94 -14.75
N ILE A 169 6.60 -2.67 -14.37
CA ILE A 169 7.40 -2.05 -13.30
C ILE A 169 7.17 -2.79 -11.97
N ALA A 170 5.91 -3.13 -11.67
CA ALA A 170 5.55 -3.84 -10.45
C ALA A 170 6.18 -5.24 -10.37
N LYS A 171 6.19 -5.99 -11.48
CA LYS A 171 6.86 -7.30 -11.54
C LYS A 171 8.38 -7.14 -11.52
N ARG A 172 8.92 -6.12 -12.20
CA ARG A 172 10.36 -5.87 -12.25
C ARG A 172 10.94 -5.53 -10.88
N LEU A 173 10.20 -4.79 -10.04
CA LEU A 173 10.61 -4.53 -8.65
C LEU A 173 10.88 -5.82 -7.84
N MET A 174 10.24 -6.94 -8.16
CA MET A 174 10.51 -8.23 -7.50
C MET A 174 11.94 -8.70 -7.77
N ASP A 175 12.48 -8.45 -8.96
CA ASP A 175 13.87 -8.78 -9.30
C ASP A 175 14.87 -7.92 -8.51
N TYR A 176 14.43 -6.72 -8.14
CA TYR A 176 15.14 -5.77 -7.26
C TYR A 176 14.92 -6.05 -5.77
N GLY A 177 14.16 -7.10 -5.41
CA GLY A 177 13.92 -7.48 -4.01
C GLY A 177 12.79 -6.72 -3.32
N PHE A 178 11.96 -5.99 -4.06
CA PHE A 178 10.85 -5.20 -3.50
C PHE A 178 9.49 -5.78 -3.87
N HIS A 179 8.57 -5.78 -2.90
CA HIS A 179 7.15 -5.83 -3.20
C HIS A 179 6.74 -4.52 -3.87
N ALA A 180 5.88 -4.58 -4.89
CA ALA A 180 5.40 -3.39 -5.57
C ALA A 180 4.57 -2.50 -4.61
N PRO A 181 4.62 -1.16 -4.76
CA PRO A 181 3.66 -0.26 -4.12
C PRO A 181 2.22 -0.54 -4.57
N THR A 182 1.24 0.21 -4.09
CA THR A 182 -0.14 0.08 -4.58
C THR A 182 -0.21 0.44 -6.07
N VAL A 183 -0.72 -0.46 -6.89
CA VAL A 183 -0.75 -0.33 -8.36
C VAL A 183 -2.16 0.01 -8.85
N SER A 184 -2.27 0.96 -9.78
CA SER A 184 -3.50 1.33 -10.50
C SER A 184 -4.67 1.83 -9.64
N PHE A 185 -4.40 2.22 -8.39
CA PHE A 185 -5.35 2.87 -7.50
C PHE A 185 -4.65 3.99 -6.72
N PRO A 186 -5.29 5.16 -6.52
CA PRO A 186 -6.63 5.56 -6.97
C PRO A 186 -6.71 5.92 -8.47
N VAL A 187 -5.57 5.98 -9.17
CA VAL A 187 -5.52 6.30 -10.60
C VAL A 187 -4.97 5.12 -11.39
N ALA A 188 -5.72 4.67 -12.40
CA ALA A 188 -5.32 3.56 -13.25
C ALA A 188 -3.98 3.87 -13.97
N GLY A 189 -3.07 2.88 -14.01
CA GLY A 189 -1.77 3.04 -14.66
C GLY A 189 -0.72 3.81 -13.84
N THR A 190 -0.95 4.03 -12.54
CA THR A 190 -0.01 4.73 -11.63
C THR A 190 0.44 3.84 -10.48
N MET A 191 1.46 4.26 -9.74
CA MET A 191 1.83 3.64 -8.45
C MET A 191 1.71 4.64 -7.32
N MET A 192 1.14 4.21 -6.20
CA MET A 192 1.07 4.97 -4.95
C MET A 192 2.03 4.38 -3.91
N ILE A 193 2.93 5.21 -3.41
CA ILE A 193 4.07 4.84 -2.56
C ILE A 193 3.86 5.45 -1.15
N GLU A 194 3.83 4.59 -0.14
CA GLU A 194 3.78 4.94 1.29
C GLU A 194 4.93 4.22 2.01
N PRO A 195 6.03 4.90 2.39
CA PRO A 195 7.18 4.26 3.03
C PRO A 195 7.01 4.04 4.54
N THR A 196 6.05 4.71 5.18
CA THR A 196 5.89 4.79 6.64
C THR A 196 7.12 5.39 7.36
N GLU A 197 7.01 5.56 8.66
CA GLU A 197 8.07 6.04 9.54
C GLU A 197 9.08 4.96 9.97
N SER A 198 8.72 3.68 9.81
CA SER A 198 9.49 2.56 10.36
C SER A 198 10.67 2.17 9.46
N GLU A 199 10.63 2.57 8.20
CA GLU A 199 11.71 2.31 7.25
C GLU A 199 12.86 3.31 7.44
N ASN A 200 14.07 2.77 7.53
CA ASN A 200 15.26 3.59 7.68
C ASN A 200 15.69 4.19 6.33
N LYS A 201 16.53 5.23 6.37
CA LYS A 201 16.98 5.94 5.15
C LYS A 201 17.66 5.02 4.13
N GLN A 202 18.41 4.01 4.56
CA GLN A 202 19.12 3.11 3.65
C GLN A 202 18.13 2.26 2.84
N GLU A 203 17.00 1.87 3.43
CA GLU A 203 15.93 1.18 2.72
C GLU A 203 15.23 2.10 1.71
N LEU A 204 14.93 3.34 2.11
CA LEU A 204 14.37 4.34 1.19
C LEU A 204 15.31 4.60 0.00
N ASP A 205 16.62 4.65 0.26
CA ASP A 205 17.65 4.80 -0.76
C ASP A 205 17.65 3.62 -1.73
N ARG A 206 17.64 2.37 -1.22
CA ARG A 206 17.57 1.16 -2.05
C ARG A 206 16.34 1.15 -2.95
N PHE A 207 15.17 1.49 -2.41
CA PHE A 207 13.94 1.59 -3.20
C PHE A 207 14.04 2.68 -4.28
N CYS A 208 14.56 3.86 -3.94
CA CYS A 208 14.75 4.93 -4.92
C CYS A 208 15.72 4.52 -6.03
N ASP A 209 16.82 3.87 -5.68
CA ASP A 209 17.83 3.42 -6.65
C ASP A 209 17.29 2.31 -7.56
N ALA A 210 16.47 1.40 -7.02
CA ALA A 210 15.72 0.42 -7.81
C ALA A 210 14.79 1.11 -8.83
N MET A 211 13.98 2.06 -8.38
CA MET A 211 13.08 2.82 -9.26
C MET A 211 13.85 3.61 -10.32
N ILE A 212 14.93 4.30 -9.96
CA ILE A 212 15.77 5.06 -10.92
C ILE A 212 16.46 4.12 -11.91
N SER A 213 16.89 2.93 -11.48
CA SER A 213 17.45 1.91 -12.36
C SER A 213 16.40 1.40 -13.35
N ILE A 214 15.19 1.07 -12.87
CA ILE A 214 14.06 0.67 -13.73
C ILE A 214 13.71 1.79 -14.70
N ARG A 215 13.76 3.06 -14.29
CA ARG A 215 13.53 4.19 -15.20
C ARG A 215 14.49 4.19 -16.39
N LYS A 216 15.76 3.86 -16.17
CA LYS A 216 16.77 3.73 -17.23
C LYS A 216 16.50 2.51 -18.12
N GLU A 217 16.04 1.40 -17.54
CA GLU A 217 15.59 0.23 -18.31
C GLU A 217 14.43 0.63 -19.25
N ILE A 218 13.45 1.40 -18.76
CA ILE A 218 12.33 1.91 -19.56
C ILE A 218 12.83 2.79 -20.71
N ASP A 219 13.77 3.71 -20.46
CA ASP A 219 14.35 4.58 -21.51
C ASP A 219 15.09 3.81 -22.60
N ALA A 220 15.68 2.66 -22.26
CA ALA A 220 16.45 1.83 -23.18
C ALA A 220 15.57 0.91 -24.04
N ILE A 221 14.30 0.71 -23.68
CA ILE A 221 13.37 -0.18 -24.38
C ILE A 221 12.55 0.61 -25.39
N SER A 222 12.33 0.00 -26.56
CA SER A 222 11.34 0.47 -27.54
C SER A 222 10.14 -0.46 -27.57
N LYS A 223 8.99 0.09 -27.98
CA LYS A 223 7.72 -0.63 -28.04
C LYS A 223 7.75 -1.82 -29.03
N GLU A 224 8.65 -1.76 -30.00
CA GLU A 224 8.87 -2.76 -31.03
C GLU A 224 9.66 -3.98 -30.53
N ASP A 225 10.33 -3.88 -29.38
CA ASP A 225 11.12 -4.95 -28.78
C ASP A 225 10.44 -5.50 -27.50
N PRO A 226 9.59 -6.52 -27.63
CA PRO A 226 8.87 -7.08 -26.50
C PRO A 226 9.75 -7.97 -25.60
N ASP A 227 10.93 -8.39 -26.05
CA ASP A 227 11.77 -9.36 -25.33
C ASP A 227 12.83 -8.67 -24.48
N ASN A 228 12.39 -8.15 -23.33
CA ASN A 228 13.22 -7.34 -22.44
C ASN A 228 12.99 -7.65 -20.96
N VAL A 229 13.88 -7.14 -20.12
CA VAL A 229 13.87 -7.40 -18.66
C VAL A 229 12.56 -7.02 -17.98
N LEU A 230 11.86 -5.99 -18.44
CA LEU A 230 10.60 -5.52 -17.84
C LEU A 230 9.42 -6.42 -18.24
N LYS A 231 9.31 -6.78 -19.52
CA LYS A 231 8.26 -7.67 -20.03
C LYS A 231 8.40 -9.09 -19.52
N ASN A 232 9.65 -9.54 -19.37
CA ASN A 232 9.95 -10.86 -18.87
C ASN A 232 10.07 -10.93 -17.35
N ALA A 233 9.89 -9.84 -16.59
CA ALA A 233 9.83 -9.94 -15.14
C ALA A 233 8.55 -10.64 -14.65
N PRO A 234 8.59 -11.38 -13.53
CA PRO A 234 9.75 -11.58 -12.63
C PRO A 234 10.59 -12.82 -12.97
N HIS A 235 11.89 -12.78 -12.72
CA HIS A 235 12.83 -13.84 -13.07
C HIS A 235 13.02 -14.84 -11.92
N THR A 236 12.61 -16.10 -12.13
CA THR A 236 12.68 -17.14 -11.11
C THR A 236 14.08 -17.75 -11.02
N GLN A 237 14.38 -18.40 -9.89
CA GLN A 237 15.65 -19.12 -9.71
C GLN A 237 15.89 -20.14 -10.84
N LEU A 238 14.87 -20.91 -11.20
CA LEU A 238 14.93 -21.93 -12.24
C LEU A 238 15.36 -21.36 -13.60
N MET A 239 14.86 -20.18 -13.98
CA MET A 239 15.26 -19.54 -15.24
C MET A 239 16.73 -19.16 -15.23
N ILE A 240 17.20 -18.58 -14.13
CA ILE A 240 18.55 -18.05 -14.01
C ILE A 240 19.58 -19.17 -13.94
N THR A 241 19.21 -20.34 -13.42
CA THR A 241 20.08 -21.51 -13.32
C THR A 241 19.97 -22.46 -14.51
N ASN A 242 19.14 -22.16 -15.52
CA ASN A 242 19.05 -22.99 -16.72
C ASN A 242 20.40 -22.97 -17.48
N ASP A 243 20.78 -24.07 -18.14
CA ASP A 243 22.00 -24.14 -18.94
C ASP A 243 21.93 -23.20 -20.15
N VAL A 244 20.77 -23.16 -20.82
CA VAL A 244 20.53 -22.32 -22.00
C VAL A 244 19.88 -21.01 -21.57
N TRP A 245 20.34 -19.90 -22.14
CA TRP A 245 19.79 -18.57 -21.91
C TRP A 245 19.52 -17.88 -23.24
N GLU A 246 18.24 -17.78 -23.60
CA GLU A 246 17.78 -17.31 -24.91
C GLU A 246 17.36 -15.84 -24.90
N PHE A 247 17.47 -15.16 -23.76
CA PHE A 247 17.09 -13.75 -23.63
C PHE A 247 18.21 -12.82 -24.12
N PRO A 248 17.88 -11.66 -24.72
CA PRO A 248 18.86 -10.72 -25.29
C PRO A 248 19.61 -9.87 -24.24
N TYR A 249 19.35 -10.10 -22.97
CA TYR A 249 20.00 -9.47 -21.82
C TYR A 249 20.62 -10.55 -20.93
N SER A 250 21.57 -10.21 -20.08
CA SER A 250 22.27 -11.17 -19.23
C SER A 250 21.45 -11.65 -18.03
N ARG A 251 21.81 -12.83 -17.50
CA ARG A 251 21.31 -13.34 -16.21
C ARG A 251 21.57 -12.37 -15.05
N LYS A 252 22.68 -11.61 -15.12
CA LYS A 252 23.02 -10.59 -14.12
C LYS A 252 22.01 -9.45 -14.17
N GLU A 253 21.70 -8.92 -15.35
CA GLU A 253 20.66 -7.89 -15.52
C GLU A 253 19.29 -8.41 -15.05
N ALA A 254 18.98 -9.67 -15.33
CA ALA A 254 17.73 -10.29 -14.89
C ALA A 254 17.60 -10.36 -13.36
N ALA A 255 18.60 -10.90 -12.64
CA ALA A 255 18.47 -11.29 -11.24
C ALA A 255 19.23 -10.41 -10.23
N PHE A 256 20.27 -9.71 -10.66
CA PHE A 256 21.15 -8.90 -9.81
C PHE A 256 21.42 -7.51 -10.45
N PRO A 257 20.37 -6.71 -10.72
CA PRO A 257 20.52 -5.42 -11.40
C PRO A 257 21.25 -4.36 -10.57
N LEU A 258 21.31 -4.51 -9.24
CA LEU A 258 22.06 -3.64 -8.32
C LEU A 258 22.93 -4.47 -7.37
N ASP A 259 24.05 -3.91 -6.93
CA ASP A 259 25.07 -4.64 -6.17
C ASP A 259 24.55 -5.16 -4.81
N HIS A 260 23.68 -4.41 -4.12
CA HIS A 260 23.17 -4.82 -2.80
C HIS A 260 22.28 -6.07 -2.84
N ILE A 261 21.79 -6.47 -4.03
CA ILE A 261 20.91 -7.64 -4.18
C ILE A 261 21.69 -8.94 -4.00
N TRP A 262 23.01 -8.94 -4.23
CA TRP A 262 23.86 -10.11 -4.07
C TRP A 262 23.91 -10.63 -2.64
N GLU A 263 23.82 -9.74 -1.66
CA GLU A 263 23.95 -10.09 -0.24
C GLU A 263 22.69 -10.80 0.30
N ASN A 264 21.52 -10.52 -0.29
CA ASN A 264 20.24 -11.05 0.19
C ASN A 264 19.22 -11.19 -0.94
N LYS A 265 19.44 -12.15 -1.86
CA LYS A 265 18.53 -12.38 -2.97
C LYS A 265 17.26 -13.09 -2.52
N PHE A 266 16.13 -12.40 -2.64
CA PHE A 266 14.81 -13.02 -2.58
C PHE A 266 14.38 -13.48 -3.98
N TRP A 267 13.93 -14.73 -4.10
CA TRP A 267 13.56 -15.33 -5.38
C TRP A 267 12.04 -15.33 -5.60
N PRO A 268 11.55 -14.76 -6.71
CA PRO A 268 10.21 -15.05 -7.19
C PRO A 268 10.05 -16.56 -7.41
N SER A 269 9.02 -17.16 -6.82
CA SER A 269 8.79 -18.61 -6.89
C SER A 269 8.15 -19.05 -8.21
N VAL A 270 7.42 -18.15 -8.87
CA VAL A 270 6.72 -18.40 -10.13
C VAL A 270 6.93 -17.24 -11.11
N ARG A 271 6.65 -17.51 -12.38
CA ARG A 271 6.62 -16.51 -13.45
C ARG A 271 5.42 -15.56 -13.26
N ARG A 272 5.34 -14.58 -14.15
CA ARG A 272 4.18 -13.69 -14.25
C ARG A 272 2.90 -14.51 -14.40
N VAL A 273 1.94 -14.25 -13.53
CA VAL A 273 0.63 -14.91 -13.51
C VAL A 273 -0.19 -14.48 -14.74
N ASP A 274 -0.94 -15.42 -15.31
CA ASP A 274 -1.97 -15.14 -16.33
C ASP A 274 -3.31 -14.92 -15.63
N ASP A 275 -3.59 -13.65 -15.34
CA ASP A 275 -4.80 -13.24 -14.61
C ASP A 275 -6.07 -13.68 -15.35
N ALA A 276 -6.11 -13.53 -16.68
CA ALA A 276 -7.30 -13.79 -17.48
C ALA A 276 -7.57 -15.29 -17.67
N PHE A 277 -6.54 -16.14 -17.61
CA PHE A 277 -6.72 -17.58 -17.68
C PHE A 277 -7.45 -18.11 -16.44
N GLY A 278 -7.05 -17.67 -15.23
CA GLY A 278 -7.65 -18.11 -13.97
C GLY A 278 -9.14 -17.78 -13.87
N ASP A 279 -9.54 -16.57 -14.26
CA ASP A 279 -10.94 -16.15 -14.27
C ASP A 279 -11.79 -16.97 -15.26
N ARG A 280 -11.19 -17.40 -16.38
CA ARG A 280 -11.87 -18.22 -17.40
C ARG A 280 -11.90 -19.71 -17.05
N ASN A 281 -11.03 -20.17 -16.16
CA ASN A 281 -10.86 -21.56 -15.77
C ASN A 281 -10.84 -21.68 -14.24
N LEU A 282 -11.98 -21.36 -13.62
CA LEU A 282 -12.07 -21.19 -12.17
C LEU A 282 -11.90 -22.51 -11.41
N VAL A 283 -10.75 -22.65 -10.74
CA VAL A 283 -10.44 -23.76 -9.83
C VAL A 283 -10.10 -23.18 -8.45
N CYS A 284 -11.02 -23.32 -7.49
CA CYS A 284 -10.92 -22.72 -6.15
C CYS A 284 -10.69 -23.75 -5.03
N ALA A 285 -10.37 -24.99 -5.38
CA ALA A 285 -10.03 -26.06 -4.46
C ALA A 285 -8.84 -26.84 -5.01
N CYS A 286 -8.07 -27.48 -4.14
CA CYS A 286 -6.99 -28.35 -4.59
C CYS A 286 -7.57 -29.47 -5.46
N GLU A 287 -7.10 -29.59 -6.70
CA GLU A 287 -7.41 -30.76 -7.50
C GLU A 287 -6.85 -32.04 -6.86
N PRO A 288 -7.43 -33.21 -7.15
CA PRO A 288 -6.85 -34.49 -6.77
C PRO A 288 -5.40 -34.60 -7.28
N ILE A 289 -4.53 -35.29 -6.54
CA ILE A 289 -3.11 -35.44 -6.90
C ILE A 289 -2.95 -36.01 -8.32
N GLU A 290 -3.89 -36.87 -8.72
CA GLU A 290 -3.95 -37.50 -10.03
C GLU A 290 -3.98 -36.48 -11.18
N ALA A 291 -4.62 -35.33 -11.00
CA ALA A 291 -4.69 -34.28 -12.01
C ALA A 291 -3.32 -33.61 -12.27
N TYR A 292 -2.40 -33.63 -11.29
CA TYR A 292 -1.04 -33.09 -11.43
C TYR A 292 -0.04 -34.10 -11.98
N ILE A 293 -0.39 -35.39 -12.07
CA ILE A 293 0.51 -36.46 -12.56
C ILE A 293 0.52 -36.50 -14.10
N GLU A 294 -0.55 -36.05 -14.76
CA GLU A 294 -0.68 -36.04 -16.22
C GLU A 294 -0.25 -34.72 -16.89
N ALA A 295 0.19 -33.72 -16.12
CA ALA A 295 0.54 -32.36 -16.57
C ALA A 295 2.06 -32.15 -16.75
#